data_AF-A0A3D1G8V2-F1
#
_entry.id   AF-A0A3D1G8V2-F1
#
_cell.length_a   1.000
_cell.length_b   1.000
_cell.length_c   1.000
_cell.angle_alpha   90.00
_cell.angle_beta   90.00
_cell.angle_gamma   90.00
#
_symmetry.space_group_name_H-M   'P 1'
#
loop_
_entity.id
_entity.type
_entity.pdbx_description
1 polymer ?
#
loop_
_entity_poly.entity_id
_entity_poly.type
_entity_poly.pdbx_seq_one_letter_code
_entity_poly.pdbx_strand_id
1 'polypeptide(L)'
;FGGINLEDISAPRCFEIEQRLKDELPVPVFHDDQHGTAIVTLAGMYNAAKLTGKVCKDLHVVVNGSGAAGVAIVKLLFAAGAKDIIMCDSKGVIHNGRTDLNPVKKEMSKITNKNQITGGLEDAVKGADVFIGVSAPGVLTKEMVQTMDKDPIIFAMANPTPEIMPDEALEAGARIVATGRSDFPNQVNNVLAFPGLFRGALDARISKLTTGMFVEVAKAIASCVEDPTPEMIIPSPFDDRVPGKVADAVRNFS
;
A
#
# COMPACT_ATOMS: atom_id res chain seq x y z
N PHE A 1 22.11 16.77 -7.36
CA PHE A 1 21.88 15.44 -6.75
C PHE A 1 21.66 14.41 -7.85
N GLY A 2 21.89 13.12 -7.59
CA GLY A 2 21.65 12.03 -8.56
C GLY A 2 20.20 11.52 -8.56
N GLY A 3 19.40 11.91 -7.58
CA GLY A 3 17.98 11.60 -7.41
C GLY A 3 17.39 12.47 -6.30
N ILE A 4 16.06 12.58 -6.23
CA ILE A 4 15.33 13.39 -5.26
C ILE A 4 14.33 12.51 -4.51
N ASN A 5 14.51 12.40 -3.19
CA ASN A 5 13.53 11.77 -2.30
C ASN A 5 12.68 12.85 -1.62
N LEU A 6 11.37 12.83 -1.84
CA LEU A 6 10.39 13.69 -1.19
C LEU A 6 9.82 12.98 0.03
N GLU A 7 9.70 13.72 1.12
CA GLU A 7 9.26 13.23 2.44
C GLU A 7 8.40 14.31 3.12
N ASP A 8 7.43 13.91 3.93
CA ASP A 8 6.66 14.76 4.84
C ASP A 8 5.94 15.94 4.17
N ILE A 9 5.52 15.77 2.91
CA ILE A 9 4.75 16.78 2.17
C ILE A 9 3.26 16.45 2.27
N SER A 10 2.49 17.35 2.86
CA SER A 10 1.05 17.16 3.05
C SER A 10 0.27 17.06 1.72
N ALA A 11 -0.66 16.12 1.63
CA ALA A 11 -1.67 16.12 0.57
C ALA A 11 -2.59 17.35 0.67
N PRO A 12 -3.11 17.88 -0.45
CA PRO A 12 -2.90 17.42 -1.83
C PRO A 12 -1.64 18.02 -2.51
N ARG A 13 -0.86 18.89 -1.84
CA ARG A 13 0.27 19.61 -2.45
C ARG A 13 1.38 18.68 -2.93
N CYS A 14 1.60 17.57 -2.23
CA CYS A 14 2.61 16.57 -2.60
C CYS A 14 2.44 16.05 -4.03
N PHE A 15 1.20 15.89 -4.51
CA PHE A 15 0.93 15.37 -5.86
C PHE A 15 1.43 16.33 -6.94
N GLU A 16 1.12 17.63 -6.81
CA GLU A 16 1.56 18.64 -7.79
C GLU A 16 3.08 18.82 -7.75
N ILE A 17 3.65 18.90 -6.54
CA ILE A 17 5.10 19.04 -6.35
C ILE A 17 5.83 17.86 -6.99
N GLU A 18 5.43 16.64 -6.68
CA GLU A 18 6.04 15.44 -7.26
C GLU A 18 5.92 15.41 -8.78
N GLN A 19 4.73 15.68 -9.32
CA GLN A 19 4.50 15.65 -10.76
C GLN A 19 5.38 16.68 -11.49
N ARG A 20 5.41 17.92 -11.00
CA ARG A 20 6.24 18.97 -11.59
C ARG A 20 7.74 18.64 -11.52
N LEU A 21 8.21 18.11 -10.39
CA LEU A 21 9.60 17.70 -10.26
C LEU A 21 9.96 16.55 -11.22
N LYS A 22 9.05 15.58 -11.43
CA LYS A 22 9.25 14.50 -12.42
C LYS A 22 9.31 15.00 -13.87
N ASP A 23 8.61 16.09 -14.17
CA ASP A 23 8.55 16.68 -15.51
C ASP A 23 9.72 17.63 -15.78
N GLU A 24 10.14 18.38 -14.76
CA GLU A 24 11.15 19.45 -14.88
C GLU A 24 12.60 18.96 -14.63
N LEU A 25 12.79 17.88 -13.86
CA LEU A 25 14.13 17.41 -13.49
C LEU A 25 14.62 16.22 -14.36
N PRO A 26 15.91 16.18 -14.73
CA PRO A 26 16.50 15.07 -15.48
C PRO A 26 16.97 13.90 -14.57
N VAL A 27 16.50 13.85 -13.32
CA VAL A 27 16.91 12.86 -12.29
C VAL A 27 15.67 12.20 -11.68
N PRO A 28 15.78 10.95 -11.17
CA PRO A 28 14.63 10.25 -10.60
C PRO A 28 14.10 10.99 -9.37
N VAL A 29 12.78 11.18 -9.34
CA VAL A 29 12.04 11.75 -8.22
C VAL A 29 11.13 10.67 -7.64
N PHE A 30 11.23 10.46 -6.33
CA PHE A 30 10.45 9.49 -5.57
C PHE A 30 9.87 10.18 -4.34
N HIS A 31 8.63 9.86 -4.00
CA HIS A 31 8.02 10.32 -2.75
C HIS A 31 7.80 9.12 -1.84
N ASP A 32 8.52 9.07 -0.72
CA ASP A 32 8.59 7.86 0.10
C ASP A 32 7.27 7.57 0.81
N ASP A 33 6.64 8.57 1.44
CA ASP A 33 5.33 8.39 2.10
C ASP A 33 4.22 7.90 1.16
N GLN A 34 4.37 8.14 -0.15
CA GLN A 34 3.44 7.66 -1.19
C GLN A 34 3.84 6.26 -1.68
N HIS A 35 4.94 6.21 -2.43
CA HIS A 35 5.30 5.03 -3.20
C HIS A 35 6.06 4.01 -2.35
N GLY A 36 6.83 4.43 -1.36
CA GLY A 36 7.50 3.55 -0.41
C GLY A 36 6.47 2.70 0.34
N THR A 37 5.47 3.37 0.93
CA THR A 37 4.34 2.71 1.59
C THR A 37 3.64 1.75 0.63
N ALA A 38 3.27 2.21 -0.57
CA ALA A 38 2.56 1.39 -1.54
C ALA A 38 3.34 0.12 -1.97
N ILE A 39 4.64 0.26 -2.21
CA ILE A 39 5.52 -0.84 -2.60
C ILE A 39 5.58 -1.90 -1.52
N VAL A 40 5.80 -1.51 -0.26
CA VAL A 40 5.95 -2.47 0.84
C VAL A 40 4.62 -3.10 1.21
N THR A 41 3.52 -2.36 1.14
CA THR A 41 2.16 -2.93 1.27
C THR A 41 1.90 -3.99 0.20
N LEU A 42 2.21 -3.71 -1.08
CA LEU A 42 2.06 -4.69 -2.16
C LEU A 42 2.96 -5.92 -1.97
N ALA A 43 4.20 -5.72 -1.49
CA ALA A 43 5.10 -6.83 -1.19
C ALA A 43 4.52 -7.77 -0.11
N GLY A 44 4.02 -7.20 0.99
CA GLY A 44 3.32 -7.96 2.02
C GLY A 44 2.06 -8.65 1.49
N MET A 45 1.30 -7.97 0.63
CA MET A 45 0.08 -8.51 0.02
C MET A 45 0.36 -9.72 -0.87
N TYR A 46 1.47 -9.75 -1.62
CA TYR A 46 1.85 -10.94 -2.41
C TYR A 46 2.06 -12.17 -1.53
N ASN A 47 2.78 -12.01 -0.42
CA ASN A 47 3.05 -13.10 0.52
C ASN A 47 1.81 -13.51 1.31
N ALA A 48 0.98 -12.54 1.70
CA ALA A 48 -0.30 -12.79 2.36
C ALA A 48 -1.28 -13.55 1.47
N ALA A 49 -1.37 -13.20 0.19
CA ALA A 49 -2.19 -13.90 -0.80
C ALA A 49 -1.69 -15.34 -1.01
N LYS A 50 -0.36 -15.54 -1.14
CA LYS A 50 0.25 -16.88 -1.22
C LYS A 50 -0.12 -17.74 0.00
N LEU A 51 -0.02 -17.18 1.21
CA LEU A 51 -0.30 -17.89 2.47
C LEU A 51 -1.78 -18.26 2.65
N THR A 52 -2.69 -17.42 2.14
CA THR A 52 -4.15 -17.64 2.24
C THR A 52 -4.71 -18.40 1.04
N GLY A 53 -3.87 -18.79 0.07
CA GLY A 53 -4.31 -19.45 -1.17
C GLY A 53 -5.12 -18.55 -2.09
N LYS A 54 -5.08 -17.23 -1.90
CA LYS A 54 -5.80 -16.23 -2.69
C LYS A 54 -4.92 -15.72 -3.84
N VAL A 55 -5.54 -15.10 -4.84
CA VAL A 55 -4.84 -14.50 -6.00
C VAL A 55 -5.16 -13.02 -6.06
N CYS A 56 -4.14 -12.15 -6.17
CA CYS A 56 -4.31 -10.69 -6.08
C CYS A 56 -5.39 -10.11 -7.00
N LYS A 57 -5.60 -10.69 -8.18
CA LYS A 57 -6.58 -10.22 -9.18
C LYS A 57 -8.05 -10.45 -8.75
N ASP A 58 -8.27 -11.39 -7.83
CA ASP A 58 -9.59 -11.85 -7.39
C ASP A 58 -9.93 -11.34 -5.98
N LEU A 59 -9.01 -10.62 -5.33
CA LEU A 59 -9.22 -10.04 -3.99
C LEU A 59 -10.19 -8.86 -4.02
N HIS A 60 -11.11 -8.81 -3.05
CA HIS A 60 -11.87 -7.63 -2.68
C HIS A 60 -11.08 -6.81 -1.64
N VAL A 61 -10.57 -5.64 -2.05
CA VAL A 61 -9.68 -4.81 -1.23
C VAL A 61 -10.37 -3.53 -0.79
N VAL A 62 -10.33 -3.22 0.51
CA VAL A 62 -10.77 -1.93 1.06
C VAL A 62 -9.56 -1.13 1.50
N VAL A 63 -9.39 0.07 0.93
CA VAL A 63 -8.37 1.04 1.32
C VAL A 63 -9.03 2.18 2.09
N ASN A 64 -8.77 2.28 3.39
CA ASN A 64 -9.25 3.38 4.22
C ASN A 64 -8.18 4.48 4.34
N GLY A 65 -8.49 5.65 3.79
CA GLY A 65 -7.58 6.78 3.69
C GLY A 65 -7.37 7.19 2.24
N SER A 66 -7.79 8.40 1.91
CA SER A 66 -7.70 8.99 0.55
C SER A 66 -6.61 10.07 0.42
N GLY A 67 -5.60 9.99 1.29
CA GLY A 67 -4.38 10.79 1.22
C GLY A 67 -3.36 10.24 0.22
N ALA A 68 -2.13 10.74 0.30
CA ALA A 68 -1.06 10.42 -0.64
C ALA A 68 -0.75 8.91 -0.71
N ALA A 69 -0.51 8.28 0.44
CA ALA A 69 -0.27 6.84 0.56
C ALA A 69 -1.43 6.01 0.00
N GLY A 70 -2.67 6.30 0.38
CA GLY A 70 -3.84 5.52 -0.05
C GLY A 70 -4.06 5.59 -1.56
N VAL A 71 -3.90 6.77 -2.16
CA VAL A 71 -3.99 6.92 -3.62
C VAL A 71 -2.88 6.16 -4.33
N ALA A 72 -1.64 6.19 -3.81
CA ALA A 72 -0.52 5.45 -4.37
C ALA A 72 -0.72 3.93 -4.27
N ILE A 73 -1.20 3.43 -3.12
CA ILE A 73 -1.56 2.02 -2.91
C ILE A 73 -2.60 1.60 -3.94
N VAL A 74 -3.75 2.30 -4.05
CA VAL A 74 -4.82 1.95 -5.01
C VAL A 74 -4.27 1.86 -6.44
N LYS A 75 -3.50 2.86 -6.88
CA LYS A 75 -2.92 2.88 -8.24
C LYS A 75 -1.94 1.73 -8.46
N LEU A 76 -1.09 1.43 -7.47
CA LEU A 76 -0.12 0.35 -7.58
C LEU A 76 -0.78 -1.03 -7.57
N LEU A 77 -1.82 -1.23 -6.75
CA LEU A 77 -2.60 -2.47 -6.72
C LEU A 77 -3.28 -2.73 -8.07
N PHE A 78 -3.87 -1.70 -8.70
CA PHE A 78 -4.40 -1.84 -10.05
C PHE A 78 -3.31 -2.21 -11.07
N ALA A 79 -2.13 -1.59 -10.99
CA ALA A 79 -0.99 -1.93 -11.85
C ALA A 79 -0.49 -3.37 -11.62
N ALA A 80 -0.62 -3.89 -10.40
CA ALA A 80 -0.31 -5.27 -10.02
C ALA A 80 -1.42 -6.27 -10.43
N GLY A 81 -2.54 -5.80 -10.97
CA GLY A 81 -3.62 -6.62 -11.51
C GLY A 81 -4.82 -6.83 -10.60
N ALA A 82 -4.87 -6.17 -9.43
CA ALA A 82 -6.08 -6.15 -8.61
C ALA A 82 -7.25 -5.53 -9.39
N LYS A 83 -8.46 -6.05 -9.19
CA LYS A 83 -9.63 -5.63 -9.98
C LYS A 83 -10.72 -4.98 -9.16
N ASP A 84 -10.82 -5.31 -7.89
CA ASP A 84 -11.90 -4.84 -7.03
C ASP A 84 -11.32 -4.16 -5.79
N ILE A 85 -11.39 -2.83 -5.81
CA ILE A 85 -10.84 -1.98 -4.77
C ILE A 85 -11.91 -0.95 -4.42
N ILE A 86 -12.21 -0.81 -3.13
CA ILE A 86 -13.03 0.27 -2.57
C ILE A 86 -12.11 1.20 -1.80
N MET A 87 -12.30 2.51 -1.96
CA MET A 87 -11.58 3.53 -1.22
C MET A 87 -12.53 4.29 -0.30
N CYS A 88 -12.15 4.47 0.96
CA CYS A 88 -12.90 5.23 1.95
C CYS A 88 -12.15 6.52 2.35
N ASP A 89 -12.92 7.55 2.69
CA ASP A 89 -12.42 8.75 3.35
C ASP A 89 -13.15 8.99 4.68
N SER A 90 -12.82 10.10 5.36
CA SER A 90 -13.43 10.44 6.66
C SER A 90 -14.94 10.66 6.62
N LYS A 91 -15.56 10.65 5.44
CA LYS A 91 -17.01 10.80 5.25
C LYS A 91 -17.64 9.55 4.62
N GLY A 92 -16.92 8.42 4.59
CA GLY A 92 -17.40 7.13 4.11
C GLY A 92 -16.83 6.72 2.75
N VAL A 93 -17.54 5.83 2.07
CA VAL A 93 -17.10 5.25 0.79
C VAL A 93 -17.01 6.33 -0.29
N ILE A 94 -15.94 6.32 -1.08
CA ILE A 94 -15.80 7.16 -2.27
C ILE A 94 -16.60 6.53 -3.42
N HIS A 95 -17.55 7.30 -3.96
CA HIS A 95 -18.39 6.89 -5.09
C HIS A 95 -18.82 8.12 -5.90
N ASN A 96 -19.34 7.90 -7.11
CA ASN A 96 -19.65 8.98 -8.06
C ASN A 96 -20.80 9.90 -7.62
N GLY A 97 -21.61 9.49 -6.63
CA GLY A 97 -22.71 10.28 -6.08
C GLY A 97 -22.27 11.34 -5.05
N ARG A 98 -21.02 11.30 -4.57
CA ARG A 98 -20.50 12.29 -3.62
C ARG A 98 -20.17 13.61 -4.33
N THR A 99 -20.70 14.72 -3.83
CA THR A 99 -20.51 16.07 -4.42
C THR A 99 -19.34 16.83 -3.81
N ASP A 100 -18.79 16.36 -2.69
CA ASP A 100 -17.75 17.02 -1.90
C ASP A 100 -16.32 16.50 -2.19
N LEU A 101 -16.16 15.73 -3.26
CA LEU A 101 -14.87 15.16 -3.65
C LEU A 101 -13.96 16.21 -4.31
N ASN A 102 -12.71 16.27 -3.85
CA ASN A 102 -11.64 17.02 -4.55
C ASN A 102 -11.26 16.31 -5.88
N PRO A 103 -10.46 16.94 -6.76
CA PRO A 103 -10.11 16.36 -8.06
C PRO A 103 -9.51 14.95 -7.98
N VAL A 104 -8.58 14.70 -7.04
CA VAL A 104 -7.96 13.38 -6.85
C VAL A 104 -8.98 12.33 -6.43
N LYS A 105 -9.87 12.65 -5.48
CA LYS A 105 -10.93 11.73 -5.05
C LYS A 105 -11.96 11.47 -6.15
N LYS A 106 -12.25 12.46 -7.00
CA LYS A 106 -13.10 12.29 -8.20
C LYS A 106 -12.47 11.37 -9.25
N GLU A 107 -11.15 11.31 -9.35
CA GLU A 107 -10.48 10.31 -10.19
C GLU A 107 -10.60 8.92 -9.57
N MET A 108 -10.38 8.81 -8.25
CA MET A 108 -10.50 7.54 -7.55
C MET A 108 -11.93 6.99 -7.63
N SER A 109 -12.97 7.82 -7.54
CA SER A 109 -14.37 7.39 -7.66
C SER A 109 -14.72 6.77 -9.03
N LYS A 110 -13.93 7.08 -10.07
CA LYS A 110 -14.13 6.54 -11.43
C LYS A 110 -13.51 5.16 -11.62
N ILE A 111 -12.46 4.84 -10.86
CA ILE A 111 -11.68 3.59 -11.04
C ILE A 111 -11.89 2.58 -9.92
N THR A 112 -12.25 3.05 -8.72
CA THR A 112 -12.60 2.22 -7.56
C THR A 112 -14.11 2.00 -7.46
N ASN A 113 -14.52 1.09 -6.58
CA ASN A 113 -15.91 0.87 -6.19
C ASN A 113 -16.84 0.61 -7.39
N LYS A 114 -16.53 -0.44 -8.15
CA LYS A 114 -17.29 -0.83 -9.35
C LYS A 114 -18.76 -1.09 -9.06
N ASN A 115 -19.05 -1.60 -7.87
CA ASN A 115 -20.41 -1.90 -7.40
C ASN A 115 -21.15 -0.68 -6.85
N GLN A 116 -20.52 0.51 -6.84
CA GLN A 116 -21.08 1.76 -6.34
C GLN A 116 -21.67 1.64 -4.93
N ILE A 117 -20.96 0.91 -4.05
CA ILE A 117 -21.29 0.81 -2.63
C ILE A 117 -21.31 2.23 -2.04
N THR A 118 -22.32 2.49 -1.22
CA THR A 118 -22.50 3.75 -0.48
C THR A 118 -22.53 3.43 1.01
N GLY A 119 -22.25 4.42 1.86
CA GLY A 119 -22.29 4.26 3.31
C GLY A 119 -20.91 4.43 3.93
N GLY A 120 -20.71 3.75 5.06
CA GLY A 120 -19.53 3.87 5.92
C GLY A 120 -18.44 2.85 5.62
N LEU A 121 -17.42 2.84 6.49
CA LEU A 121 -16.35 1.84 6.41
C LEU A 121 -16.90 0.44 6.67
N GLU A 122 -17.83 0.32 7.62
CA GLU A 122 -18.57 -0.89 7.96
C GLU A 122 -19.30 -1.52 6.77
N ASP A 123 -19.70 -0.71 5.78
CA ASP A 123 -20.36 -1.21 4.57
C ASP A 123 -19.35 -1.69 3.53
N ALA A 124 -18.19 -1.03 3.45
CA ALA A 124 -17.12 -1.40 2.53
C ALA A 124 -16.44 -2.72 2.90
N VAL A 125 -16.21 -2.96 4.21
CA VAL A 125 -15.43 -4.12 4.68
C VAL A 125 -16.21 -5.43 4.74
N LYS A 126 -17.53 -5.39 4.60
CA LYS A 126 -18.37 -6.59 4.54
C LYS A 126 -17.95 -7.48 3.36
N GLY A 127 -17.50 -8.69 3.65
CA GLY A 127 -17.00 -9.64 2.65
C GLY A 127 -15.67 -9.22 2.00
N ALA A 128 -14.94 -8.26 2.56
CA ALA A 128 -13.62 -7.90 2.06
C ALA A 128 -12.57 -8.96 2.41
N ASP A 129 -11.67 -9.25 1.48
CA ASP A 129 -10.51 -10.10 1.73
C ASP A 129 -9.39 -9.36 2.46
N VAL A 130 -9.23 -8.08 2.11
CA VAL A 130 -8.11 -7.25 2.55
C VAL A 130 -8.62 -5.89 3.01
N PHE A 131 -8.18 -5.49 4.20
CA PHE A 131 -8.26 -4.11 4.66
C PHE A 131 -6.88 -3.47 4.66
N ILE A 132 -6.77 -2.26 4.13
CA ILE A 132 -5.55 -1.44 4.14
C ILE A 132 -5.89 -0.06 4.70
N GLY A 133 -5.44 0.21 5.92
CA GLY A 133 -5.60 1.47 6.61
C GLY A 133 -4.34 2.34 6.51
N VAL A 134 -4.52 3.57 6.06
CA VAL A 134 -3.52 4.66 6.06
C VAL A 134 -4.18 5.97 6.50
N SER A 135 -4.90 5.90 7.62
CA SER A 135 -5.93 6.86 7.99
C SER A 135 -5.81 7.35 9.43
N ALA A 136 -6.67 6.84 10.32
CA ALA A 136 -6.85 7.32 11.69
C ALA A 136 -6.92 6.14 12.66
N PRO A 137 -6.54 6.36 13.93
CA PRO A 137 -6.53 5.30 14.93
C PRO A 137 -7.93 4.79 15.26
N GLY A 138 -8.05 3.47 15.49
CA GLY A 138 -9.26 2.83 16.03
C GLY A 138 -10.49 2.86 15.12
N VAL A 139 -10.33 3.10 13.82
CA VAL A 139 -11.44 3.19 12.86
C VAL A 139 -11.96 1.83 12.40
N LEU A 140 -11.15 0.77 12.47
CA LEU A 140 -11.59 -0.60 12.15
C LEU A 140 -11.92 -1.33 13.44
N THR A 141 -13.17 -1.76 13.61
CA THR A 141 -13.60 -2.43 14.85
C THR A 141 -13.55 -3.95 14.72
N LYS A 142 -13.59 -4.67 15.85
CA LYS A 142 -13.69 -6.14 15.86
C LYS A 142 -14.92 -6.64 15.11
N GLU A 143 -16.05 -5.97 15.27
CA GLU A 143 -17.31 -6.33 14.58
C GLU A 143 -17.16 -6.19 13.07
N MET A 144 -16.47 -5.15 12.60
CA MET A 144 -16.17 -4.98 11.18
C MET A 144 -15.29 -6.12 10.65
N VAL A 145 -14.22 -6.49 11.38
CA VAL A 145 -13.34 -7.62 11.01
C VAL A 145 -14.13 -8.93 10.92
N GLN A 146 -15.07 -9.16 11.83
CA GLN A 146 -15.94 -10.36 11.80
C GLN A 146 -16.88 -10.40 10.59
N THR A 147 -17.12 -9.27 9.91
CA THR A 147 -17.90 -9.24 8.66
C THR A 147 -17.06 -9.44 7.40
N MET A 148 -15.74 -9.47 7.51
CA MET A 148 -14.83 -9.71 6.38
C MET A 148 -14.92 -11.16 5.90
N ASP A 149 -14.36 -11.45 4.72
CA ASP A 149 -14.35 -12.81 4.18
C ASP A 149 -13.40 -13.74 4.97
N LYS A 150 -13.45 -15.04 4.70
CA LYS A 150 -12.57 -16.03 5.32
C LYS A 150 -11.10 -15.66 5.15
N ASP A 151 -10.33 -15.89 6.21
CA ASP A 151 -8.91 -15.57 6.31
C ASP A 151 -8.63 -14.08 5.96
N PRO A 152 -9.20 -13.11 6.70
CA PRO A 152 -9.00 -11.69 6.44
C PRO A 152 -7.53 -11.28 6.57
N ILE A 153 -7.07 -10.40 5.69
CA ILE A 153 -5.73 -9.81 5.72
C ILE A 153 -5.88 -8.33 6.10
N ILE A 154 -5.20 -7.89 7.15
CA ILE A 154 -5.32 -6.53 7.68
C ILE A 154 -3.95 -5.84 7.67
N PHE A 155 -3.85 -4.73 6.94
CA PHE A 155 -2.74 -3.79 7.03
C PHE A 155 -3.22 -2.53 7.76
N ALA A 156 -2.94 -2.40 9.05
CA ALA A 156 -3.33 -1.25 9.87
C ALA A 156 -2.10 -0.35 10.13
N MET A 157 -1.87 0.61 9.22
CA MET A 157 -0.60 1.32 9.10
C MET A 157 -0.63 2.75 9.66
N ALA A 158 -1.74 3.19 10.27
CA ALA A 158 -1.74 4.44 11.02
C ALA A 158 -0.71 4.41 12.17
N ASN A 159 -0.01 5.52 12.35
CA ASN A 159 0.98 5.72 13.40
C ASN A 159 0.60 6.93 14.27
N PRO A 160 0.89 6.92 15.58
CA PRO A 160 1.49 5.82 16.35
C PRO A 160 0.49 4.71 16.74
N THR A 161 -0.81 4.99 16.63
CA THR A 161 -1.87 4.03 16.96
C THR A 161 -2.53 3.56 15.66
N PRO A 162 -2.57 2.24 15.39
CA PRO A 162 -3.12 1.68 14.16
C PRO A 162 -4.65 1.81 14.10
N GLU A 163 -5.21 1.55 12.91
CA GLU A 163 -6.66 1.48 12.69
C GLU A 163 -7.35 0.44 13.57
N ILE A 164 -6.66 -0.64 13.92
CA ILE A 164 -7.02 -1.67 14.89
C ILE A 164 -5.73 -2.24 15.49
N MET A 165 -5.73 -2.60 16.77
CA MET A 165 -4.57 -3.25 17.37
C MET A 165 -4.44 -4.72 16.88
N PRO A 166 -3.23 -5.26 16.68
CA PRO A 166 -3.07 -6.60 16.13
C PRO A 166 -3.73 -7.71 16.94
N ASP A 167 -3.67 -7.65 18.26
CA ASP A 167 -4.34 -8.58 19.17
C ASP A 167 -5.87 -8.55 18.99
N GLU A 168 -6.45 -7.35 18.90
CA GLU A 168 -7.89 -7.18 18.66
C GLU A 168 -8.32 -7.72 17.30
N ALA A 169 -7.54 -7.46 16.25
CA ALA A 169 -7.78 -7.96 14.91
C ALA A 169 -7.71 -9.49 14.83
N LEU A 170 -6.70 -10.09 15.45
CA LEU A 170 -6.53 -11.55 15.52
C LEU A 170 -7.67 -12.21 16.31
N GLU A 171 -8.05 -11.61 17.45
CA GLU A 171 -9.19 -12.08 18.25
C GLU A 171 -10.51 -12.02 17.46
N ALA A 172 -10.66 -11.01 16.60
CA ALA A 172 -11.83 -10.85 15.73
C ALA A 172 -11.83 -11.79 14.50
N GLY A 173 -10.76 -12.57 14.29
CA GLY A 173 -10.69 -13.59 13.24
C GLY A 173 -9.80 -13.23 12.05
N ALA A 174 -9.02 -12.14 12.10
CA ALA A 174 -8.02 -11.85 11.08
C ALA A 174 -6.99 -12.98 11.00
N ARG A 175 -6.61 -13.37 9.78
CA ARG A 175 -5.60 -14.41 9.56
C ARG A 175 -4.18 -13.84 9.60
N ILE A 176 -4.01 -12.62 9.09
CA ILE A 176 -2.73 -11.94 8.98
C ILE A 176 -2.95 -10.47 9.36
N VAL A 177 -2.06 -9.94 10.19
CA VAL A 177 -2.06 -8.52 10.55
C VAL A 177 -0.66 -7.95 10.32
N ALA A 178 -0.60 -6.79 9.69
CA ALA A 178 0.59 -6.00 9.45
C ALA A 178 0.35 -4.55 9.90
N THR A 179 1.40 -3.90 10.41
CA THR A 179 1.31 -2.52 10.90
C THR A 179 2.52 -1.70 10.48
N GLY A 180 2.48 -0.38 10.69
CA GLY A 180 3.67 0.47 10.54
C GLY A 180 4.66 0.40 11.71
N ARG A 181 4.29 -0.27 12.80
CA ARG A 181 5.06 -0.26 14.05
C ARG A 181 6.08 -1.40 14.10
N SER A 182 7.25 -1.12 14.69
CA SER A 182 8.35 -2.08 14.79
C SER A 182 8.23 -3.08 15.93
N ASP A 183 7.32 -2.85 16.87
CA ASP A 183 7.09 -3.75 18.01
C ASP A 183 6.10 -4.88 17.70
N PHE A 184 5.54 -4.92 16.49
CA PHE A 184 4.67 -5.99 16.00
C PHE A 184 5.29 -6.75 14.82
N PRO A 185 4.88 -8.01 14.60
CA PRO A 185 5.20 -8.74 13.37
C PRO A 185 4.73 -7.99 12.12
N ASN A 186 5.29 -8.35 10.97
CA ASN A 186 4.90 -7.81 9.66
C ASN A 186 4.94 -6.27 9.57
N GLN A 187 6.04 -5.65 10.01
CA GLN A 187 6.20 -4.21 9.90
C GLN A 187 6.26 -3.76 8.42
N VAL A 188 5.33 -2.92 8.01
CA VAL A 188 5.41 -2.16 6.76
C VAL A 188 6.34 -0.98 6.98
N ASN A 189 7.57 -1.09 6.45
CA ASN A 189 8.60 -0.07 6.61
C ASN A 189 9.21 0.29 5.26
N ASN A 190 9.09 1.57 4.87
CA ASN A 190 9.54 2.09 3.58
C ASN A 190 11.05 1.93 3.33
N VAL A 191 11.86 1.74 4.39
CA VAL A 191 13.29 1.44 4.29
C VAL A 191 13.58 0.19 3.46
N LEU A 192 12.61 -0.72 3.32
CA LEU A 192 12.71 -1.88 2.44
C LEU A 192 12.69 -1.52 0.95
N ALA A 193 12.23 -0.31 0.60
CA ALA A 193 12.07 0.13 -0.79
C ALA A 193 13.12 1.18 -1.19
N PHE A 194 13.10 2.38 -0.58
CA PHE A 194 13.82 3.53 -1.13
C PHE A 194 15.35 3.34 -1.27
N PRO A 195 16.09 2.68 -0.35
CA PRO A 195 17.55 2.57 -0.47
C PRO A 195 17.97 1.76 -1.70
N GLY A 196 17.37 0.58 -1.89
CA GLY A 196 17.63 -0.27 -3.05
C GLY A 196 17.13 0.36 -4.34
N LEU A 197 15.98 1.03 -4.28
CA LEU A 197 15.36 1.65 -5.44
C LEU A 197 16.25 2.77 -6.00
N PHE A 198 16.76 3.65 -5.13
CA PHE A 198 17.72 4.67 -5.56
C PHE A 198 19.06 4.06 -5.98
N ARG A 199 19.56 3.01 -5.30
CA ARG A 199 20.78 2.32 -5.74
C ARG A 199 20.66 1.83 -7.18
N GLY A 200 19.59 1.10 -7.51
CA GLY A 200 19.34 0.60 -8.85
C GLY A 200 19.16 1.72 -9.88
N ALA A 201 18.41 2.77 -9.52
CA ALA A 201 18.21 3.92 -10.41
C ALA A 201 19.51 4.68 -10.71
N LEU A 202 20.36 4.88 -9.71
CA LEU A 202 21.66 5.54 -9.87
C LEU A 202 22.64 4.68 -10.70
N ASP A 203 22.62 3.36 -10.50
CA ASP A 203 23.46 2.42 -11.28
C ASP A 203 23.14 2.43 -12.76
N ALA A 204 21.85 2.34 -13.08
CA ALA A 204 21.35 2.34 -14.45
C ALA A 204 21.19 3.75 -15.04
N ARG A 205 21.45 4.80 -14.26
CA ARG A 205 21.18 6.21 -14.64
C ARG A 205 19.73 6.42 -15.11
N ILE A 206 18.78 5.76 -14.46
CA ILE A 206 17.35 5.90 -14.74
C ILE A 206 16.90 7.29 -14.32
N SER A 207 16.36 8.07 -15.26
CA SER A 207 15.85 9.41 -15.01
C SER A 207 14.39 9.44 -14.55
N LYS A 208 13.63 8.38 -14.81
CA LYS A 208 12.19 8.30 -14.48
C LYS A 208 11.84 6.95 -13.87
N LEU A 209 11.33 7.00 -12.64
CA LEU A 209 10.74 5.85 -11.96
C LEU A 209 9.29 5.69 -12.40
N THR A 210 8.89 4.45 -12.70
CA THR A 210 7.55 4.14 -13.22
C THR A 210 6.78 3.21 -12.29
N THR A 211 5.46 3.20 -12.41
CA THR A 211 4.61 2.28 -11.63
C THR A 211 4.95 0.81 -11.90
N GLY A 212 5.35 0.45 -13.13
CA GLY A 212 5.80 -0.91 -13.44
C GLY A 212 7.06 -1.31 -12.66
N MET A 213 8.03 -0.39 -12.54
CA MET A 213 9.21 -0.61 -11.68
C MET A 213 8.81 -0.86 -10.24
N PHE A 214 7.85 -0.10 -9.71
CA PHE A 214 7.37 -0.27 -8.33
C PHE A 214 6.73 -1.63 -8.08
N VAL A 215 6.03 -2.20 -9.08
CA VAL A 215 5.51 -3.57 -9.01
C VAL A 215 6.66 -4.59 -8.95
N GLU A 216 7.69 -4.45 -9.77
CA GLU A 216 8.86 -5.35 -9.73
C GLU A 216 9.66 -5.22 -8.44
N VAL A 217 9.79 -4.00 -7.89
CA VAL A 217 10.38 -3.78 -6.56
C VAL A 217 9.57 -4.51 -5.48
N ALA A 218 8.25 -4.38 -5.49
CA ALA A 218 7.39 -5.07 -4.52
C ALA A 218 7.56 -6.60 -4.60
N LYS A 219 7.65 -7.18 -5.80
CA LYS A 219 7.94 -8.61 -6.00
C LYS A 219 9.32 -8.99 -5.47
N ALA A 220 10.34 -8.15 -5.68
CA ALA A 220 11.69 -8.39 -5.21
C ALA A 220 11.75 -8.44 -3.67
N ILE A 221 11.08 -7.49 -2.99
CA ILE A 221 10.94 -7.48 -1.53
C ILE A 221 10.20 -8.74 -1.07
N ALA A 222 9.05 -9.05 -1.67
CA ALA A 222 8.26 -10.23 -1.32
C ALA A 222 9.09 -11.54 -1.43
N SER A 223 9.94 -11.64 -2.45
CA SER A 223 10.82 -12.80 -2.68
C SER A 223 11.91 -13.02 -1.62
N CYS A 224 12.11 -12.08 -0.68
CA CYS A 224 13.03 -12.27 0.44
C CYS A 224 12.44 -13.17 1.54
N VAL A 225 11.12 -13.36 1.52
CA VAL A 225 10.39 -14.28 2.40
C VAL A 225 10.06 -15.54 1.61
N GLU A 226 10.89 -16.57 1.71
CA GLU A 226 10.74 -17.81 0.94
C GLU A 226 9.50 -18.61 1.41
N ASP A 227 9.34 -18.73 2.72
CA ASP A 227 8.25 -19.42 3.41
C ASP A 227 7.44 -18.46 4.30
N PRO A 228 6.45 -17.74 3.74
CA PRO A 228 5.64 -16.81 4.51
C PRO A 228 4.85 -17.50 5.62
N THR A 229 4.80 -16.87 6.78
CA THR A 229 3.96 -17.28 7.92
C THR A 229 3.02 -16.13 8.28
N PRO A 230 1.97 -16.34 9.10
CA PRO A 230 1.09 -15.25 9.54
C PRO A 230 1.83 -14.09 10.22
N GLU A 231 3.00 -14.35 10.80
CA GLU A 231 3.84 -13.35 11.50
C GLU A 231 5.05 -12.89 10.65
N MET A 232 5.23 -13.44 9.44
CA MET A 232 6.34 -13.10 8.55
C MET A 232 5.89 -13.13 7.08
N ILE A 233 5.23 -12.06 6.63
CA ILE A 233 4.90 -11.79 5.22
C ILE A 233 5.78 -10.68 4.61
N ILE A 234 6.51 -9.93 5.44
CA ILE A 234 7.41 -8.85 5.03
C ILE A 234 8.79 -9.15 5.63
N PRO A 235 9.89 -9.03 4.88
CA PRO A 235 11.23 -9.27 5.43
C PRO A 235 11.57 -8.22 6.49
N SER A 236 12.53 -8.56 7.36
CA SER A 236 13.06 -7.61 8.34
C SER A 236 13.63 -6.36 7.64
N PRO A 237 13.44 -5.14 8.17
CA PRO A 237 14.14 -3.94 7.73
C PRO A 237 15.67 -4.08 7.68
N PHE A 238 16.23 -5.04 8.43
CA PHE A 238 17.66 -5.31 8.52
C PHE A 238 18.12 -6.50 7.67
N ASP A 239 17.25 -7.05 6.82
CA ASP A 239 17.62 -8.11 5.88
C ASP A 239 18.54 -7.53 4.78
N ASP A 240 19.81 -7.91 4.83
CA ASP A 240 20.87 -7.39 3.96
C ASP A 240 20.69 -7.77 2.48
N ARG A 241 19.82 -8.75 2.18
CA ARG A 241 19.49 -9.18 0.83
C ARG A 241 18.54 -8.19 0.14
N VAL A 242 17.71 -7.47 0.91
CA VAL A 242 16.64 -6.62 0.37
C VAL A 242 17.19 -5.50 -0.52
N PRO A 243 18.17 -4.66 -0.10
CA PRO A 243 18.65 -3.55 -0.93
C PRO A 243 19.21 -4.01 -2.27
N GLY A 244 19.94 -5.14 -2.28
CA GLY A 244 20.50 -5.74 -3.49
C GLY A 244 19.42 -6.22 -4.46
N LYS A 245 18.46 -7.01 -3.97
CA LYS A 245 17.35 -7.51 -4.80
C LYS A 245 16.49 -6.38 -5.36
N VAL A 246 16.22 -5.35 -4.57
CA VAL A 246 15.47 -4.17 -5.02
C VAL A 246 16.27 -3.40 -6.09
N ALA A 247 17.56 -3.18 -5.88
CA ALA A 247 18.41 -2.50 -6.86
C ALA A 247 18.46 -3.25 -8.19
N ASP A 248 18.57 -4.58 -8.16
CA ASP A 248 18.57 -5.41 -9.35
C ASP A 248 17.21 -5.39 -10.07
N ALA A 249 16.09 -5.40 -9.33
CA ALA A 249 14.76 -5.27 -9.93
C ALA A 249 14.58 -3.95 -10.68
N VAL A 250 15.11 -2.84 -10.14
CA VAL A 250 15.10 -1.54 -10.83
C VAL A 250 16.05 -1.53 -12.03
N ARG A 251 17.28 -2.03 -11.86
CA ARG A 251 18.31 -2.06 -12.92
C ARG A 251 17.89 -2.90 -14.12
N ASN A 252 17.19 -4.01 -13.89
CA ASN A 252 16.79 -4.96 -14.94
C ASN A 252 15.46 -4.60 -15.61
N PHE A 253 14.76 -3.55 -15.16
CA PHE A 253 13.50 -3.10 -15.76
C PHE A 253 13.72 -2.26 -17.04
N SER A 254 14.92 -1.69 -17.20
CA SER A 254 15.29 -0.77 -18.29
C SER A 254 15.57 -1.48 -19.62
#